data_AF-A0A946FAM7-F1
#
_entry.id   AF-A0A946FAM7-F1
#
_cell.length_a   1.000
_cell.length_b   1.000
_cell.length_c   1.000
_cell.angle_alpha   90.00
_cell.angle_beta   90.00
_cell.angle_gamma   90.00
#
_symmetry.space_group_name_H-M   'P 1'
#
loop_
_entity.id
_entity.type
_entity.pdbx_description
1 polymer ?
#
loop_
_entity_poly.entity_id
_entity_poly.type
_entity_poly.pdbx_seq_one_letter_code
_entity_poly.pdbx_strand_id
1 'polypeptide(L)'
;MLETHDSIRENGLTPVSMLYELGFLGPEVVLGHGLYTGGHSQIAFPYGDDLAKLAETSATIAHCPLVFARRGLHLESFQRYLDAGVPMAMGTDSYPQDMLGEMKYASLMGKIADRDHENARTGDIFNAATLGGARGLQRPDLGRLEAGSAADIVICDFARMRIGPFLDPIKALIQCCDGEVVKHVMVQGNMLVEDGRLTVWDEEELLNDVRASTDHAWSRFEDYWPDNVAIEETFPAAFETWDGNPPG
;
A
#
# COMPACT_ATOMS: atom_id res chain seq x y z
N MET A 1 14.14 -6.56 6.31
CA MET A 1 15.57 -6.40 6.68
C MET A 1 16.26 -7.75 6.82
N LEU A 2 15.69 -8.71 7.57
CA LEU A 2 16.29 -10.05 7.76
C LEU A 2 16.55 -10.76 6.43
N GLU A 3 15.52 -10.90 5.59
CA GLU A 3 15.60 -11.49 4.23
C GLU A 3 16.74 -10.89 3.39
N THR A 4 16.82 -9.56 3.30
CA THR A 4 17.87 -8.87 2.54
C THR A 4 19.26 -9.21 3.07
N HIS A 5 19.44 -9.24 4.39
CA HIS A 5 20.73 -9.58 4.99
C HIS A 5 21.09 -11.06 4.79
N ASP A 6 20.14 -11.98 4.93
CA ASP A 6 20.36 -13.40 4.70
C ASP A 6 20.73 -13.65 3.23
N SER A 7 20.01 -13.04 2.28
CA SER A 7 20.33 -13.11 0.84
C SER A 7 21.74 -12.62 0.55
N ILE A 8 22.14 -11.47 1.11
CA ILE A 8 23.48 -10.91 0.92
C ILE A 8 24.54 -11.81 1.56
N ARG A 9 24.29 -12.34 2.76
CA ARG A 9 25.24 -13.21 3.48
C ARG A 9 25.48 -14.52 2.73
N GLU A 10 24.42 -15.12 2.19
CA GLU A 10 24.46 -16.45 1.61
C GLU A 10 24.85 -16.43 0.13
N ASN A 11 24.41 -15.42 -0.62
CA ASN A 11 24.57 -15.36 -2.07
C ASN A 11 25.44 -14.19 -2.54
N GLY A 12 25.77 -13.23 -1.67
CA GLY A 12 26.49 -12.01 -2.05
C GLY A 12 25.64 -11.00 -2.84
N LEU A 13 24.32 -11.23 -2.91
CA LEU A 13 23.38 -10.45 -3.73
C LEU A 13 22.19 -9.98 -2.90
N THR A 14 21.65 -8.81 -3.24
CA THR A 14 20.31 -8.41 -2.77
C THR A 14 19.25 -9.33 -3.38
N PRO A 15 18.05 -9.45 -2.78
CA PRO A 15 16.96 -10.24 -3.37
C PRO A 15 16.62 -9.82 -4.81
N VAL A 16 16.61 -8.52 -5.11
CA VAL A 16 16.37 -8.01 -6.47
C VAL A 16 17.45 -8.48 -7.44
N SER A 17 18.72 -8.34 -7.08
CA SER A 17 19.83 -8.79 -7.93
C SER A 17 19.81 -10.31 -8.14
N MET A 18 19.45 -11.10 -7.10
CA MET A 18 19.27 -12.54 -7.23
C MET A 18 18.14 -12.89 -8.21
N LEU A 19 16.97 -12.26 -8.10
CA LEU A 19 15.85 -12.48 -9.03
C LEU A 19 16.19 -12.09 -10.46
N TYR A 20 17.00 -11.04 -10.63
CA TYR A 20 17.50 -10.64 -11.94
C TYR A 20 18.43 -11.69 -12.56
N GLU A 21 19.41 -12.22 -11.81
CA GLU A 21 20.33 -13.25 -12.31
C GLU A 21 19.62 -14.56 -12.67
N LEU A 22 18.53 -14.87 -11.97
CA LEU A 22 17.67 -16.01 -12.28
C LEU A 22 16.80 -15.80 -13.53
N GLY A 23 16.76 -14.58 -14.08
CA GLY A 23 15.87 -14.22 -15.18
C GLY A 23 14.39 -14.21 -14.78
N PHE A 24 14.10 -14.06 -13.48
CA PHE A 24 12.73 -14.05 -12.97
C PHE A 24 12.04 -12.70 -13.18
N LEU A 25 12.79 -11.59 -13.13
CA LEU A 25 12.22 -10.26 -13.28
C LEU A 25 11.75 -9.99 -14.72
N GLY A 26 10.57 -9.41 -14.84
CA GLY A 26 9.95 -9.07 -16.12
C GLY A 26 8.72 -8.18 -15.92
N PRO A 27 8.09 -7.71 -17.01
CA PRO A 27 6.93 -6.82 -16.96
C PRO A 27 5.69 -7.44 -16.31
N GLU A 28 5.63 -8.76 -16.14
CA GLU A 28 4.57 -9.51 -15.45
C GLU A 28 4.81 -9.63 -13.94
N VAL A 29 5.99 -9.23 -13.46
CA VAL A 29 6.36 -9.36 -12.05
C VAL A 29 6.00 -8.11 -11.29
N VAL A 30 5.23 -8.29 -10.23
CA VAL A 30 4.99 -7.28 -9.20
C VAL A 30 5.73 -7.71 -7.94
N LEU A 31 6.76 -6.96 -7.58
CA LEU A 31 7.49 -7.14 -6.33
C LEU A 31 6.82 -6.35 -5.22
N GLY A 32 6.50 -7.03 -4.13
CA GLY A 32 6.01 -6.38 -2.93
C GLY A 32 7.07 -5.45 -2.34
N HIS A 33 6.65 -4.23 -2.03
CA HIS A 33 7.31 -3.26 -1.15
C HIS A 33 8.58 -2.60 -1.65
N GLY A 34 9.51 -3.35 -2.25
CA GLY A 34 10.79 -2.82 -2.73
C GLY A 34 11.60 -2.09 -1.66
N LEU A 35 11.43 -2.44 -0.38
CA LEU A 35 11.88 -1.57 0.70
C LEU A 35 13.41 -1.42 0.74
N TYR A 36 14.15 -2.51 0.54
CA TYR A 36 15.61 -2.57 0.63
C TYR A 36 16.24 -2.91 -0.71
N THR A 37 16.94 -1.93 -1.30
CA THR A 37 17.72 -2.07 -2.53
C THR A 37 19.18 -1.77 -2.29
N GLY A 38 20.08 -2.22 -3.18
CA GLY A 38 21.49 -1.85 -3.17
C GLY A 38 21.69 -0.34 -2.96
N GLY A 39 22.58 0.03 -2.02
CA GLY A 39 22.83 1.43 -1.66
C GLY A 39 21.79 2.08 -0.72
N HIS A 40 20.85 1.32 -0.16
CA HIS A 40 19.95 1.82 0.89
C HIS A 40 20.71 2.14 2.18
N SER A 41 20.38 3.26 2.83
CA SER A 41 21.04 3.74 4.06
C SER A 41 21.06 2.78 5.26
N GLN A 42 20.14 1.80 5.29
CA GLN A 42 19.98 0.85 6.40
C GLN A 42 20.57 -0.53 6.12
N ILE A 43 21.10 -0.75 4.92
CA ILE A 43 21.82 -1.98 4.59
C ILE A 43 23.31 -1.65 4.46
N ALA A 44 24.16 -2.40 5.15
CA ALA A 44 25.62 -2.25 5.03
C ALA A 44 26.15 -2.84 3.70
N PHE A 45 25.41 -2.65 2.62
CA PHE A 45 25.68 -3.19 1.29
C PHE A 45 25.52 -2.07 0.24
N PRO A 46 26.60 -1.30 -0.03
CA PRO A 46 26.56 -0.18 -0.97
C PRO A 46 26.64 -0.62 -2.44
N TYR A 47 26.82 -1.92 -2.69
CA TYR A 47 26.98 -2.49 -4.02
C TYR A 47 25.63 -2.91 -4.60
N GLY A 48 25.52 -2.90 -5.92
CA GLY A 48 24.32 -3.34 -6.65
C GLY A 48 23.48 -2.19 -7.19
N ASP A 49 23.08 -2.34 -8.44
CA ASP A 49 22.20 -1.40 -9.14
C ASP A 49 20.80 -2.02 -9.28
N ASP A 50 20.13 -2.20 -8.15
CA ASP A 50 18.81 -2.84 -8.13
C ASP A 50 17.76 -2.02 -8.87
N LEU A 51 17.84 -0.69 -8.79
CA LEU A 51 16.89 0.19 -9.47
C LEU A 51 17.07 0.11 -11.00
N ALA A 52 18.30 0.10 -11.53
CA ALA A 52 18.47 -0.06 -12.97
C ALA A 52 18.01 -1.44 -13.45
N LYS A 53 18.26 -2.51 -12.69
CA LYS A 53 17.75 -3.86 -13.02
C LYS A 53 16.22 -3.91 -13.08
N LEU A 54 15.55 -3.28 -12.12
CA LEU A 54 14.09 -3.18 -12.09
C LEU A 54 13.56 -2.37 -13.28
N ALA A 55 14.22 -1.25 -13.61
CA ALA A 55 13.85 -0.44 -14.76
C ALA A 55 14.07 -1.18 -16.10
N GLU A 56 15.22 -1.85 -16.25
CA GLU A 56 15.58 -2.64 -17.44
C GLU A 56 14.54 -3.74 -17.71
N THR A 57 14.15 -4.47 -16.66
CA THR A 57 13.20 -5.58 -16.76
C THR A 57 11.73 -5.15 -16.75
N SER A 58 11.47 -3.87 -16.43
CA SER A 58 10.12 -3.34 -16.23
C SER A 58 9.30 -4.06 -15.16
N ALA A 59 9.96 -4.71 -14.18
CA ALA A 59 9.28 -5.25 -13.01
C ALA A 59 8.69 -4.12 -12.17
N THR A 60 7.47 -4.30 -11.67
CA THR A 60 6.73 -3.26 -10.95
C THR A 60 6.90 -3.41 -9.44
N ILE A 61 7.08 -2.29 -8.72
CA ILE A 61 7.09 -2.27 -7.25
C ILE A 61 5.69 -1.90 -6.74
N ALA A 62 5.10 -2.74 -5.91
CA ALA A 62 3.88 -2.40 -5.16
C ALA A 62 4.26 -1.75 -3.83
N HIS A 63 4.22 -0.41 -3.77
CA HIS A 63 4.55 0.35 -2.58
C HIS A 63 3.37 0.41 -1.60
N CYS A 64 3.60 -0.07 -0.36
CA CYS A 64 2.58 -0.14 0.70
C CYS A 64 3.06 0.63 1.94
N PRO A 65 2.94 1.97 2.00
CA PRO A 65 3.56 2.75 3.06
C PRO A 65 3.01 2.49 4.48
N LEU A 66 1.70 2.28 4.67
CA LEU A 66 1.12 2.19 6.02
C LEU A 66 1.67 1.02 6.84
N VAL A 67 1.77 -0.17 6.23
CA VAL A 67 2.24 -1.38 6.92
C VAL A 67 3.69 -1.22 7.42
N PHE A 68 4.54 -0.52 6.67
CA PHE A 68 5.91 -0.24 7.09
C PHE A 68 5.98 0.89 8.11
N ALA A 69 5.14 1.91 7.96
CA ALA A 69 5.07 3.00 8.92
C ALA A 69 4.69 2.51 10.32
N ARG A 70 3.78 1.53 10.43
CA ARG A 70 3.45 0.86 11.70
C ARG A 70 4.65 0.16 12.35
N ARG A 71 5.68 -0.17 11.57
CA ARG A 71 6.94 -0.77 12.02
C ARG A 71 8.09 0.24 12.11
N GLY A 72 7.81 1.53 11.97
CA GLY A 72 8.82 2.60 12.00
C GLY A 72 9.71 2.64 10.76
N LEU A 73 9.23 2.11 9.63
CA LEU A 73 9.96 2.02 8.37
C LEU A 73 9.25 2.82 7.27
N HIS A 74 10.02 3.26 6.27
CA HIS A 74 9.52 3.88 5.06
C HIS A 74 10.44 3.53 3.89
N LEU A 75 9.97 3.72 2.66
CA LEU A 75 10.82 3.59 1.46
C LEU A 75 11.93 4.63 1.52
N GLU A 76 13.15 4.24 1.15
CA GLU A 76 14.33 5.13 1.17
C GLU A 76 14.09 6.42 0.38
N SER A 77 13.43 6.32 -0.78
CA SER A 77 12.99 7.45 -1.59
C SER A 77 12.02 6.95 -2.65
N PHE A 78 10.81 7.52 -2.71
CA PHE A 78 9.89 7.23 -3.80
C PHE A 78 10.38 7.87 -5.11
N GLN A 79 10.95 9.07 -5.04
CA GLN A 79 11.40 9.81 -6.21
C GLN A 79 12.56 9.12 -6.92
N ARG A 80 13.53 8.56 -6.18
CA ARG A 80 14.66 7.84 -6.79
C ARG A 80 14.24 6.65 -7.65
N TYR A 81 13.13 5.99 -7.30
CA TYR A 81 12.60 4.86 -8.08
C TYR A 81 12.01 5.38 -9.40
N LEU A 82 11.22 6.46 -9.32
CA LEU A 82 10.68 7.11 -10.51
C LEU A 82 11.77 7.64 -11.44
N ASP A 83 12.77 8.32 -10.89
CA ASP A 83 13.89 8.91 -11.65
C ASP A 83 14.74 7.83 -12.33
N ALA A 84 14.85 6.65 -11.71
CA ALA A 84 15.50 5.48 -12.30
C ALA A 84 14.65 4.78 -13.38
N GLY A 85 13.38 5.18 -13.56
CA GLY A 85 12.45 4.57 -14.51
C GLY A 85 11.79 3.28 -14.01
N VAL A 86 11.85 3.00 -12.70
CA VAL A 86 11.21 1.84 -12.09
C VAL A 86 9.68 2.02 -12.14
N PRO A 87 8.92 1.05 -12.67
CA PRO A 87 7.47 1.09 -12.60
C PRO A 87 6.99 1.00 -11.14
N MET A 88 6.28 2.03 -10.70
CA MET A 88 5.73 2.10 -9.33
C MET A 88 4.22 1.91 -9.37
N ALA A 89 3.72 1.06 -8.47
CA ALA A 89 2.32 0.87 -8.15
C ALA A 89 2.08 1.09 -6.65
N MET A 90 0.81 1.23 -6.24
CA MET A 90 0.42 1.31 -4.84
C MET A 90 -0.28 0.02 -4.39
N GLY A 91 -0.08 -0.36 -3.13
CA GLY A 91 -0.78 -1.47 -2.48
C GLY A 91 -1.04 -1.16 -1.01
N THR A 92 -1.92 -1.92 -0.37
CA THR A 92 -2.26 -1.72 1.06
C THR A 92 -1.53 -2.71 1.97
N ASP A 93 -1.28 -3.94 1.48
CA ASP A 93 -0.74 -5.09 2.23
C ASP A 93 -1.65 -5.57 3.38
N SER A 94 -1.97 -4.70 4.33
CA SER A 94 -2.76 -5.00 5.53
C SER A 94 -3.99 -4.10 5.68
N TYR A 95 -4.78 -4.34 6.73
CA TYR A 95 -5.97 -3.55 7.07
C TYR A 95 -5.59 -2.22 7.74
N PRO A 96 -6.28 -1.10 7.46
CA PRO A 96 -7.40 -0.95 6.52
C PRO A 96 -6.93 -0.96 5.06
N GLN A 97 -7.79 -1.47 4.17
CA GLN A 97 -7.56 -1.45 2.73
C GLN A 97 -7.93 -0.07 2.13
N ASP A 98 -7.39 1.01 2.71
CA ASP A 98 -7.68 2.39 2.31
C ASP A 98 -6.58 2.94 1.39
N MET A 99 -6.84 2.90 0.08
CA MET A 99 -5.90 3.39 -0.93
C MET A 99 -5.68 4.91 -0.87
N LEU A 100 -6.67 5.71 -0.44
CA LEU A 100 -6.49 7.15 -0.29
C LEU A 100 -5.53 7.45 0.87
N GLY A 101 -5.67 6.70 1.97
CA GLY A 101 -4.71 6.68 3.07
C GLY A 101 -3.30 6.32 2.61
N GLU A 102 -3.12 5.22 1.86
CA GLU A 102 -1.81 4.80 1.35
C GLU A 102 -1.16 5.89 0.48
N MET A 103 -1.90 6.50 -0.44
CA MET A 103 -1.37 7.61 -1.26
C MET A 103 -0.94 8.81 -0.41
N LYS A 104 -1.70 9.14 0.64
CA LYS A 104 -1.35 10.22 1.56
C LYS A 104 -0.05 9.91 2.30
N TYR A 105 0.09 8.70 2.82
CA TYR A 105 1.30 8.26 3.52
C TYR A 105 2.52 8.22 2.58
N ALA A 106 2.38 7.72 1.35
CA ALA A 106 3.44 7.74 0.35
C ALA A 106 3.96 9.17 0.11
N SER A 107 3.06 10.14 -0.05
CA SER A 107 3.46 11.53 -0.34
C SER A 107 4.18 12.16 0.83
N LEU A 108 3.65 12.00 2.05
CA LEU A 108 4.24 12.61 3.24
C LEU A 108 5.57 11.95 3.60
N MET A 109 5.62 10.62 3.60
CA MET A 109 6.83 9.87 3.96
C MET A 109 7.92 10.02 2.91
N GLY A 110 7.58 10.02 1.62
CA GLY A 110 8.55 10.26 0.56
C GLY A 110 9.24 11.62 0.70
N LYS A 111 8.48 12.69 1.00
CA LYS A 111 9.04 14.02 1.27
C LYS A 111 9.93 14.06 2.51
N ILE A 112 9.54 13.36 3.57
CA ILE A 112 10.32 13.27 4.81
C ILE A 112 11.63 12.52 4.54
N ALA A 113 11.56 11.39 3.83
CA ALA A 113 12.71 10.57 3.49
C ALA A 113 13.72 11.35 2.65
N ASP A 114 13.25 12.04 1.61
CA ASP A 114 14.08 12.86 0.72
C ASP A 114 14.51 14.19 1.33
N ARG A 115 13.86 14.61 2.43
CA ARG A 115 13.97 15.96 3.01
C ARG A 115 13.68 17.06 1.99
N ASP A 116 12.77 16.78 1.06
CA ASP A 116 12.37 17.68 0.00
C ASP A 116 10.86 17.58 -0.26
N HIS A 117 10.17 18.71 -0.12
CA HIS A 117 8.73 18.82 -0.36
C HIS A 117 8.35 18.78 -1.85
N GLU A 118 9.30 18.94 -2.76
CA GLU A 118 9.09 18.87 -4.21
C GLU A 118 9.03 17.42 -4.73
N ASN A 119 9.47 16.44 -3.93
CA ASN A 119 9.47 15.02 -4.28
C ASN A 119 8.18 14.32 -3.84
N ALA A 120 7.98 13.09 -4.34
CA ALA A 120 6.80 12.25 -4.03
C ALA A 120 5.50 13.04 -4.24
N ARG A 121 5.39 13.65 -5.43
CA ARG A 121 4.28 14.52 -5.77
C ARG A 121 3.00 13.71 -5.86
N THR A 122 1.89 14.35 -5.50
CA THR A 122 0.58 13.72 -5.50
C THR A 122 0.20 13.19 -6.89
N GLY A 123 0.60 13.85 -7.97
CA GLY A 123 0.38 13.38 -9.33
C GLY A 123 1.09 12.07 -9.65
N ASP A 124 2.35 11.93 -9.23
CA ASP A 124 3.12 10.70 -9.45
C ASP A 124 2.56 9.53 -8.64
N ILE A 125 2.13 9.79 -7.40
CA ILE A 125 1.50 8.81 -6.53
C ILE A 125 0.12 8.41 -7.06
N PHE A 126 -0.67 9.37 -7.54
CA PHE A 126 -1.95 9.09 -8.20
C PHE A 126 -1.77 8.20 -9.43
N ASN A 127 -0.74 8.48 -10.24
CA ASN A 127 -0.38 7.65 -11.37
C ASN A 127 0.04 6.25 -10.92
N ALA A 128 0.84 6.12 -9.86
CA ALA A 128 1.19 4.81 -9.30
C ALA A 128 -0.05 4.01 -8.84
N ALA A 129 -1.00 4.68 -8.18
CA ALA A 129 -2.25 4.04 -7.73
C ALA A 129 -3.22 3.66 -8.86
N THR A 130 -3.05 4.22 -10.07
CA THR A 130 -3.93 3.99 -11.22
C THR A 130 -3.19 3.32 -12.38
N LEU A 131 -2.50 4.11 -13.21
CA LEU A 131 -1.73 3.66 -14.36
C LEU A 131 -0.60 2.68 -13.98
N GLY A 132 0.03 2.87 -12.83
CA GLY A 132 1.09 2.02 -12.30
C GLY A 132 0.58 0.63 -11.95
N GLY A 133 -0.54 0.55 -11.21
CA GLY A 133 -1.24 -0.71 -10.95
C GLY A 133 -1.70 -1.41 -12.23
N ALA A 134 -2.29 -0.66 -13.17
CA ALA A 134 -2.69 -1.19 -14.48
C ALA A 134 -1.50 -1.75 -15.27
N ARG A 135 -0.34 -1.08 -15.24
CA ARG A 135 0.90 -1.55 -15.85
C ARG A 135 1.40 -2.85 -15.20
N GLY A 136 1.46 -2.90 -13.88
CA GLY A 136 1.91 -4.10 -13.15
C GLY A 136 1.01 -5.32 -13.38
N LEU A 137 -0.29 -5.09 -13.59
CA LEU A 137 -1.27 -6.14 -13.93
C LEU A 137 -1.34 -6.46 -15.44
N GLN A 138 -0.54 -5.80 -16.28
CA GLN A 138 -0.58 -5.92 -17.74
C GLN A 138 -1.97 -5.68 -18.34
N ARG A 139 -2.69 -4.69 -17.80
CA ARG A 139 -4.05 -4.32 -18.20
C ARG A 139 -4.07 -2.89 -18.77
N PRO A 140 -3.65 -2.70 -20.05
CA PRO A 140 -3.58 -1.37 -20.65
C PRO A 140 -4.94 -0.68 -20.79
N ASP A 141 -6.03 -1.43 -20.68
CA ASP A 141 -7.42 -0.96 -20.67
C ASP A 141 -7.85 -0.37 -19.32
N LEU A 142 -7.02 -0.43 -18.26
CA LEU A 142 -7.31 0.12 -16.93
C LEU A 142 -6.57 1.43 -16.64
N GLY A 143 -6.96 2.08 -15.54
CA GLY A 143 -6.25 3.24 -14.95
C GLY A 143 -6.43 4.56 -15.69
N ARG A 144 -7.33 4.62 -16.67
CA ARG A 144 -7.53 5.78 -17.56
C ARG A 144 -8.98 5.91 -18.00
N LEU A 145 -9.38 7.13 -18.34
CA LEU A 145 -10.70 7.45 -18.89
C LEU A 145 -10.55 7.80 -20.38
N GLU A 146 -10.45 6.78 -21.22
CA GLU A 146 -10.38 6.93 -22.68
C GLU A 146 -11.31 5.91 -23.37
N ALA A 147 -11.75 6.23 -24.60
CA ALA A 147 -12.58 5.32 -25.37
C ALA A 147 -11.81 4.01 -25.65
N GLY A 148 -12.44 2.87 -25.34
CA GLY A 148 -11.82 1.54 -25.49
C GLY A 148 -11.26 0.97 -24.18
N SER A 149 -11.11 1.77 -23.12
CA SER A 149 -10.79 1.30 -21.78
C SER A 149 -11.99 0.69 -21.07
N ALA A 150 -11.73 -0.12 -20.04
CA ALA A 150 -12.78 -0.62 -19.16
C ALA A 150 -13.43 0.54 -18.40
N ALA A 151 -14.73 0.45 -18.18
CA ALA A 151 -15.48 1.42 -17.37
C ALA A 151 -15.29 1.15 -15.86
N ASP A 152 -14.05 1.28 -15.41
CA ASP A 152 -13.62 1.19 -14.01
C ASP A 152 -13.47 2.63 -13.48
N ILE A 153 -14.51 3.13 -12.83
CA ILE A 153 -14.67 4.56 -12.53
C ILE A 153 -15.03 4.75 -11.06
N VAL A 154 -14.29 5.63 -10.39
CA VAL A 154 -14.60 6.08 -9.02
C VAL A 154 -15.06 7.53 -9.07
N ILE A 155 -16.24 7.80 -8.52
CA ILE A 155 -16.80 9.15 -8.38
C ILE A 155 -16.72 9.55 -6.92
N CYS A 156 -16.02 10.64 -6.64
CA CYS A 156 -15.84 11.17 -5.30
C CYS A 156 -16.66 12.46 -5.09
N ASP A 157 -17.30 12.58 -3.93
CA ASP A 157 -18.03 13.77 -3.51
C ASP A 157 -17.15 14.72 -2.71
N PHE A 158 -16.80 15.83 -3.36
CA PHE A 158 -15.98 16.89 -2.76
C PHE A 158 -16.80 17.95 -2.02
N ALA A 159 -18.14 17.88 -2.03
CA ALA A 159 -19.02 18.85 -1.37
C ALA A 159 -19.12 18.59 0.15
N ARG A 160 -17.97 18.36 0.80
CA ARG A 160 -17.88 18.03 2.23
C ARG A 160 -17.08 19.08 2.98
N MET A 161 -17.59 19.47 4.14
CA MET A 161 -16.98 20.50 4.99
C MET A 161 -15.52 20.17 5.36
N ARG A 162 -15.19 18.88 5.53
CA ARG A 162 -13.85 18.42 5.88
C ARG A 162 -12.78 18.68 4.80
N ILE A 163 -13.18 18.79 3.54
CA ILE A 163 -12.28 18.98 2.40
C ILE A 163 -11.97 20.48 2.23
N GLY A 164 -12.98 21.32 2.46
CA GLY A 164 -12.86 22.77 2.28
C GLY A 164 -12.70 23.18 0.81
N PRO A 165 -12.41 24.46 0.53
CA PRO A 165 -12.14 24.93 -0.82
C PRO A 165 -10.78 24.41 -1.32
N PHE A 166 -10.72 23.95 -2.57
CA PHE A 166 -9.49 23.46 -3.19
C PHE A 166 -9.37 23.98 -4.63
N LEU A 167 -8.13 24.09 -5.10
CA LEU A 167 -7.81 24.44 -6.49
C LEU A 167 -7.53 23.21 -7.35
N ASP A 168 -6.83 22.23 -6.78
CA ASP A 168 -6.39 21.02 -7.46
C ASP A 168 -7.10 19.81 -6.82
N PRO A 169 -7.99 19.12 -7.56
CA PRO A 169 -8.77 18.01 -7.02
C PRO A 169 -7.92 16.80 -6.66
N ILE A 170 -6.78 16.55 -7.34
CA ILE A 170 -5.91 15.41 -7.03
C ILE A 170 -5.12 15.66 -5.75
N LYS A 171 -4.60 16.89 -5.58
CA LYS A 171 -3.98 17.28 -4.30
C LYS A 171 -4.98 17.18 -3.15
N ALA A 172 -6.20 17.71 -3.34
CA ALA A 172 -7.24 17.64 -2.32
C ALA A 172 -7.67 16.19 -2.03
N LEU A 173 -7.81 15.34 -3.04
CA LEU A 173 -8.13 13.92 -2.88
C LEU A 173 -7.11 13.22 -1.98
N ILE A 174 -5.81 13.39 -2.28
CA ILE A 174 -4.76 12.68 -1.56
C ILE A 174 -4.48 13.29 -0.18
N GLN A 175 -4.54 14.62 -0.04
CA GLN A 175 -4.12 15.27 1.20
C GLN A 175 -5.24 15.44 2.22
N CYS A 176 -6.49 15.60 1.75
CA CYS A 176 -7.62 16.02 2.58
C CYS A 176 -8.73 14.98 2.71
N CYS A 177 -8.75 13.96 1.84
CA CYS A 177 -9.82 12.96 1.82
C CYS A 177 -9.40 11.62 2.45
N ASP A 178 -10.40 10.77 2.66
CA ASP A 178 -10.32 9.34 2.98
C ASP A 178 -11.46 8.62 2.23
N GLY A 179 -11.58 7.30 2.40
CA GLY A 179 -12.56 6.47 1.68
C GLY A 179 -14.01 6.97 1.75
N GLU A 180 -14.41 7.76 2.75
CA GLU A 180 -15.80 8.24 2.89
C GLU A 180 -16.24 9.17 1.77
N VAL A 181 -15.30 9.78 1.03
CA VAL A 181 -15.65 10.66 -0.10
C VAL A 181 -16.09 9.88 -1.33
N VAL A 182 -15.84 8.56 -1.37
CA VAL A 182 -16.24 7.71 -2.50
C VAL A 182 -17.77 7.60 -2.52
N LYS A 183 -18.38 8.08 -3.59
CA LYS A 183 -19.84 8.11 -3.77
C LYS A 183 -20.33 7.00 -4.68
N HIS A 184 -19.67 6.80 -5.81
CA HIS A 184 -20.00 5.73 -6.76
C HIS A 184 -18.74 5.00 -7.21
N VAL A 185 -18.86 3.69 -7.40
CA VAL A 185 -17.80 2.85 -7.97
C VAL A 185 -18.41 1.97 -9.04
N MET A 186 -17.91 2.10 -10.26
CA MET A 186 -18.23 1.21 -11.38
C MET A 186 -17.03 0.32 -11.67
N VAL A 187 -17.28 -0.96 -11.95
CA VAL A 187 -16.27 -1.92 -12.44
C VAL A 187 -16.82 -2.60 -13.68
N GLN A 188 -16.11 -2.45 -14.79
CA GLN A 188 -16.51 -2.88 -16.13
C GLN A 188 -17.93 -2.41 -16.50
N GLY A 189 -18.29 -1.20 -16.06
CA GLY A 189 -19.60 -0.60 -16.31
C GLY A 189 -20.72 -1.07 -15.36
N ASN A 190 -20.45 -1.99 -14.44
CA ASN A 190 -21.40 -2.41 -13.42
C ASN A 190 -21.22 -1.53 -12.18
N MET A 191 -22.31 -0.92 -11.70
CA MET A 191 -22.29 -0.17 -10.46
C MET A 191 -22.14 -1.14 -9.29
N LEU A 192 -21.07 -0.99 -8.49
CA LEU A 192 -20.83 -1.79 -7.28
C LEU A 192 -21.08 -0.98 -6.00
N VAL A 193 -20.84 0.32 -6.03
CA VAL A 193 -21.16 1.27 -4.95
C VAL A 193 -22.05 2.36 -5.51
N GLU A 194 -23.17 2.65 -4.87
CA GLU A 194 -24.08 3.73 -5.23
C GLU A 194 -24.47 4.55 -3.99
N ASP A 195 -24.32 5.88 -4.07
CA ASP A 195 -24.53 6.82 -2.96
C ASP A 195 -23.83 6.39 -1.65
N GLY A 196 -22.61 5.86 -1.79
CA GLY A 196 -21.77 5.42 -0.68
C GLY A 196 -22.15 4.08 -0.05
N ARG A 197 -23.02 3.28 -0.70
CA ARG A 197 -23.43 1.95 -0.22
C ARG A 197 -23.11 0.85 -1.22
N LEU A 198 -22.75 -0.33 -0.73
CA LEU A 198 -22.61 -1.51 -1.58
C LEU A 198 -23.95 -1.89 -2.23
N THR A 199 -23.92 -2.20 -3.53
CA THR A 199 -25.09 -2.65 -4.30
C THR A 199 -25.17 -4.19 -4.41
N VAL A 200 -24.07 -4.86 -4.09
CA VAL A 200 -23.84 -6.29 -4.33
C VAL A 200 -23.85 -7.12 -3.04
N TRP A 201 -23.77 -6.48 -1.87
CA TRP A 201 -23.80 -7.12 -0.56
C TRP A 201 -24.59 -6.29 0.45
N ASP A 202 -25.22 -6.97 1.40
CA ASP A 202 -25.75 -6.32 2.61
C ASP A 202 -24.59 -6.11 3.60
N GLU A 203 -24.32 -4.86 3.94
CA GLU A 203 -23.19 -4.48 4.80
C GLU A 203 -23.34 -4.98 6.24
N GLU A 204 -24.57 -5.07 6.76
CA GLU A 204 -24.84 -5.52 8.12
C GLU A 204 -24.66 -7.04 8.23
N GLU A 205 -25.21 -7.78 7.26
CA GLU A 205 -25.02 -9.23 7.15
C GLU A 205 -23.53 -9.57 7.00
N LEU A 206 -22.82 -8.88 6.09
CA LEU A 206 -21.39 -9.09 5.88
C LEU A 206 -20.57 -8.82 7.15
N LEU A 207 -20.89 -7.75 7.89
CA LEU A 207 -20.19 -7.44 9.13
C LEU A 207 -20.45 -8.49 10.22
N ASN A 208 -21.66 -9.05 10.28
CA ASN A 208 -21.98 -10.13 11.22
C ASN A 208 -21.23 -11.42 10.87
N ASP A 209 -21.10 -11.75 9.59
CA ASP A 209 -20.30 -12.89 9.12
C ASP A 209 -18.81 -12.72 9.46
N VAL A 210 -18.26 -11.52 9.24
CA VAL A 210 -16.86 -11.20 9.59
C VAL A 210 -16.63 -11.34 11.09
N ARG A 211 -17.57 -10.86 11.93
CA ARG A 211 -17.51 -11.02 13.39
C ARG A 211 -17.51 -12.50 13.78
N ALA A 212 -18.46 -13.28 13.27
CA ALA A 212 -18.53 -14.71 13.55
C ALA A 212 -17.25 -15.46 13.11
N SER A 213 -16.70 -15.14 11.94
CA SER A 213 -15.44 -15.71 11.46
C SER A 213 -14.26 -15.31 12.36
N THR A 214 -14.24 -14.07 12.84
CA THR A 214 -13.18 -13.55 13.73
C THR A 214 -13.25 -14.22 15.10
N ASP A 215 -14.43 -14.31 15.68
CA ASP A 215 -14.66 -15.01 16.95
C ASP A 215 -14.25 -16.48 16.86
N HIS A 216 -14.54 -17.14 15.72
CA HIS A 216 -14.09 -18.50 15.48
C HIS A 216 -12.56 -18.60 15.44
N ALA A 217 -11.89 -17.71 14.70
CA ALA A 217 -10.44 -17.69 14.61
C ALA A 217 -9.79 -17.45 15.99
N TRP A 218 -10.31 -16.51 16.77
CA TRP A 218 -9.84 -16.21 18.12
C TRP A 218 -10.06 -17.35 19.10
N SER A 219 -11.20 -18.05 19.02
CA SER A 219 -11.49 -19.20 19.88
C SER A 219 -10.51 -20.38 19.71
N ARG A 220 -9.75 -20.38 18.61
CA ARG A 220 -8.76 -21.42 18.29
C ARG A 220 -7.35 -20.86 18.24
N PHE A 221 -7.12 -19.65 18.70
CA PHE A 221 -5.80 -19.00 18.61
C PHE A 221 -4.70 -19.88 19.22
N GLU A 222 -4.94 -20.47 20.39
CA GLU A 222 -4.02 -21.37 21.07
C GLU A 222 -3.72 -22.67 20.29
N ASP A 223 -4.63 -23.12 19.42
CA ASP A 223 -4.43 -24.32 18.59
C ASP A 223 -3.34 -24.11 17.52
N TYR A 224 -3.11 -22.84 17.12
CA TYR A 224 -2.26 -22.48 15.98
C TYR A 224 -1.04 -21.64 16.36
N TRP A 225 -1.05 -20.99 17.53
CA TRP A 225 0.05 -20.14 17.96
C TRP A 225 1.13 -20.95 18.70
N PRO A 226 2.42 -20.80 18.34
CA PRO A 226 3.50 -21.43 19.10
C PRO A 226 3.46 -21.02 20.57
N ASP A 227 3.86 -21.93 21.46
CA ASP A 227 4.07 -21.67 22.89
C ASP A 227 2.81 -21.60 23.80
N ASN A 228 1.62 -21.96 23.32
CA ASN A 228 0.36 -21.98 24.12
C ASN A 228 0.11 -20.67 24.91
N VAL A 229 0.42 -19.53 24.29
CA VAL A 229 0.27 -18.21 24.90
C VAL A 229 -1.15 -17.71 24.66
N ALA A 230 -1.78 -17.13 25.69
CA ALA A 230 -3.11 -16.53 25.57
C ALA A 230 -3.12 -15.38 24.56
N ILE A 231 -4.26 -15.17 23.90
CA ILE A 231 -4.39 -14.13 22.88
C ILE A 231 -4.19 -12.72 23.47
N GLU A 232 -4.61 -12.50 24.71
CA GLU A 232 -4.48 -11.23 25.43
C GLU A 232 -3.03 -10.92 25.79
N GLU A 233 -2.20 -11.94 26.00
CA GLU A 233 -0.76 -11.77 26.23
C GLU A 233 -0.03 -11.47 24.92
N THR A 234 -0.48 -12.06 23.81
CA THR A 234 0.10 -11.82 22.48
C THR A 234 -0.32 -10.47 21.90
N PHE A 235 -1.58 -10.07 22.12
CA PHE A 235 -2.17 -8.82 21.64
C PHE A 235 -2.78 -8.05 22.81
N PRO A 236 -1.95 -7.45 23.68
CA PRO A 236 -2.44 -6.71 24.82
C PRO A 236 -3.29 -5.51 24.38
N ALA A 237 -4.33 -5.23 25.16
CA ALA A 237 -5.16 -4.05 24.96
C ALA A 237 -4.30 -2.77 25.03
N ALA A 238 -4.67 -1.76 24.25
CA ALA A 238 -3.97 -0.48 24.22
C ALA A 238 -3.98 0.26 25.58
N PHE A 239 -4.95 -0.06 26.43
CA PHE A 239 -5.08 0.44 27.80
C PHE A 239 -5.43 -0.72 28.72
N GLU A 240 -4.96 -0.64 29.96
CA GLU A 240 -5.41 -1.53 31.02
C GLU A 240 -6.92 -1.36 31.26
N THR A 241 -7.58 -2.45 31.65
CA THR A 241 -8.99 -2.37 32.04
C THR A 241 -9.07 -1.57 33.34
N TRP A 242 -9.91 -0.53 33.35
CA TRP A 242 -10.09 0.31 34.54
C TRP A 242 -10.60 -0.54 35.71
N ASP A 243 -9.88 -0.50 36.83
CA ASP A 243 -10.14 -1.27 38.05
C ASP A 243 -11.16 -0.59 38.99
N GLY A 244 -11.69 0.56 38.60
CA GLY A 244 -12.61 1.34 39.43
C GLY A 244 -11.94 2.42 40.29
N ASN A 245 -10.60 2.44 40.38
CA ASN A 245 -9.86 3.41 41.18
C ASN A 245 -9.39 4.60 40.32
N PRO A 246 -9.35 5.83 40.86
CA PRO A 246 -8.73 6.94 40.16
C PRO A 246 -7.22 6.71 40.03
N PRO A 247 -6.59 7.12 38.91
CA PRO A 247 -5.14 7.04 38.76
C PRO A 247 -4.48 7.90 39.86
N GLY A 248 -3.49 7.29 40.55
CA GLY A 248 -2.72 7.93 41.63
C GLY A 248 -1.66 8.91 41.14
#